data_AF-A0A818X2R2-F1
#
_entry.id   AF-A0A818X2R2-F1
#
_cell.length_a   1.000
_cell.length_b   1.000
_cell.length_c   1.000
_cell.angle_alpha   90.00
_cell.angle_beta   90.00
_cell.angle_gamma   90.00
#
_symmetry.space_group_name_H-M   'P 1'
#
loop_
_entity.id
_entity.type
_entity.pdbx_description
1 polymer ?
#
loop_
_entity_poly.entity_id
_entity_poly.type
_entity_poly.pdbx_seq_one_letter_code
_entity_poly.pdbx_strand_id
1 'polypeptide(L)'
;MGLNIFSLRDMGSSMDLITAKRLGQWATRLYIALFISGLSILTIYTIVQPHVVTKTFDTSSFSIYNDLQQKYGDELKCPCSVIASIYDKFVKIEPIFHEICSSPFASKQYRIDLTAGLMSNLSIYVSRDYRHFLSAHLQALQGLCQLFKTSVYDSINQFRTSLFVTSQLLSKINFDGQIGSLIEQTKSNAPTTLRRHLFLIQNINHGNAYMSTYGTNFEYIGAPNAPENTYLFTRATIYDGCSCGLYLNCTSQANFIESNSSKLIPVKGLKIGCTPSESFRASTLECFYDRSCIDLIHQYTNYTKSYNPLSTTNSRFSINTTIAELIDNLFIEKWETKMNYSSYFHKCFPLYCSYTYIHKKISFIYTITVLLGLQGGLSIVLKWLCPKIVRITSKVNGYRKKRMNTIHPVNSLEITPNVTLSTTIDNPACNLESRPTPITSRTIVTTSIRCSWKFRRPVRQMILRI
;
A
#
# COMPACT_ATOMS: atom_id res chain seq x y z
N MET A 1 2.07 -53.65 -54.10
CA MET A 1 0.88 -52.89 -54.55
C MET A 1 1.07 -51.41 -54.22
N GLY A 2 0.53 -50.49 -55.03
CA GLY A 2 0.62 -49.05 -54.76
C GLY A 2 -0.68 -48.51 -54.19
N LEU A 3 -0.71 -48.19 -52.89
CA LEU A 3 -1.88 -47.63 -52.22
C LEU A 3 -2.31 -46.30 -52.86
N ASN A 4 -3.61 -46.14 -53.10
CA ASN A 4 -4.21 -44.88 -53.53
C ASN A 4 -5.53 -44.67 -52.78
N ILE A 5 -5.58 -43.66 -51.92
CA ILE A 5 -6.75 -43.32 -51.09
C ILE A 5 -7.73 -42.42 -51.84
N PHE A 6 -7.29 -41.75 -52.92
CA PHE A 6 -8.07 -40.75 -53.65
C PHE A 6 -8.60 -41.31 -54.98
N SER A 7 -9.91 -41.21 -55.18
CA SER A 7 -10.58 -41.67 -56.40
C SER A 7 -10.40 -40.68 -57.56
N LEU A 8 -10.82 -41.10 -58.76
CA LEU A 8 -10.87 -40.23 -59.94
C LEU A 8 -11.73 -38.98 -59.70
N ARG A 9 -12.81 -39.12 -58.91
CA ARG A 9 -13.77 -38.06 -58.57
C ARG A 9 -13.13 -36.95 -57.73
N ASP A 10 -12.18 -37.30 -56.85
CA ASP A 10 -11.51 -36.37 -55.94
C ASP A 10 -10.47 -35.48 -56.65
N MET A 11 -9.94 -35.94 -57.79
CA MET A 11 -9.01 -35.18 -58.63
C MET A 11 -9.73 -34.23 -59.59
N GLY A 12 -10.93 -34.58 -60.02
CA GLY A 12 -11.82 -33.80 -60.90
C GLY A 12 -12.02 -34.44 -62.27
N SER A 13 -13.23 -34.30 -62.83
CA SER A 13 -13.75 -35.03 -63.99
C SER A 13 -13.04 -34.82 -65.34
N SER A 14 -12.08 -33.90 -65.43
CA SER A 14 -11.45 -33.45 -66.69
C SER A 14 -10.00 -33.97 -66.86
N MET A 15 -9.70 -35.18 -66.37
CA MET A 15 -8.33 -35.68 -66.28
C MET A 15 -8.20 -37.14 -66.75
N ASP A 16 -7.17 -37.40 -67.55
CA ASP A 16 -6.77 -38.73 -68.00
C ASP A 16 -6.55 -39.70 -66.82
N LEU A 17 -6.95 -40.95 -67.03
CA LEU A 17 -6.91 -42.05 -66.07
C LEU A 17 -5.48 -42.34 -65.56
N ILE A 18 -4.47 -42.30 -66.43
CA ILE A 18 -3.08 -42.60 -66.09
C ILE A 18 -2.50 -41.46 -65.24
N THR A 19 -2.74 -40.21 -65.67
CA THR A 19 -2.34 -38.98 -64.99
C THR A 19 -3.00 -38.86 -63.63
N ALA A 20 -4.29 -39.15 -63.52
CA ALA A 20 -5.03 -39.14 -62.26
C ALA A 20 -4.56 -40.25 -61.30
N LYS A 21 -4.29 -41.47 -61.79
CA LYS A 21 -3.71 -42.56 -60.98
C LYS A 21 -2.36 -42.17 -60.38
N ARG A 22 -1.50 -41.47 -61.15
CA ARG A 22 -0.21 -40.97 -60.67
C ARG A 22 -0.37 -39.85 -59.64
N LEU A 23 -1.29 -38.89 -59.86
CA LEU A 23 -1.56 -37.81 -58.91
C LEU A 23 -2.23 -38.30 -57.62
N GLY A 24 -3.10 -39.31 -57.69
CA GLY A 24 -3.67 -40.00 -56.53
C GLY A 24 -2.60 -40.64 -55.64
N GLN A 25 -1.59 -41.29 -56.22
CA GLN A 25 -0.45 -41.83 -55.47
C GLN A 25 0.38 -40.72 -54.79
N TRP A 26 0.61 -39.59 -55.45
CA TRP A 26 1.30 -38.44 -54.83
C TRP A 26 0.46 -37.79 -53.71
N ALA A 27 -0.84 -37.60 -53.91
CA ALA A 27 -1.75 -37.08 -52.87
C ALA A 27 -1.88 -38.05 -51.68
N THR A 28 -1.87 -39.36 -51.92
CA THR A 28 -1.86 -40.39 -50.88
C THR A 28 -0.57 -40.35 -50.06
N ARG A 29 0.59 -40.20 -50.71
CA ARG A 29 1.89 -40.02 -50.01
C ARG A 29 1.92 -38.73 -49.19
N LEU A 30 1.43 -37.62 -49.73
CA LEU A 30 1.33 -36.34 -49.01
C LEU A 30 0.38 -36.43 -47.81
N TYR A 31 -0.79 -37.05 -47.98
CA TYR A 31 -1.75 -37.30 -46.90
C TYR A 31 -1.11 -38.10 -45.76
N ILE A 32 -0.44 -39.22 -46.06
CA ILE A 32 0.21 -40.06 -45.03
C ILE A 32 1.30 -39.26 -44.31
N ALA A 33 2.15 -38.53 -45.03
CA ALA A 33 3.24 -37.74 -44.43
C ALA A 33 2.72 -36.62 -43.50
N LEU A 34 1.69 -35.86 -43.92
CA LEU A 34 1.08 -34.79 -43.12
C LEU A 34 0.25 -35.33 -41.95
N PHE A 35 -0.38 -36.50 -42.10
CA PHE A 35 -1.13 -37.14 -41.02
C PHE A 35 -0.19 -37.66 -39.92
N ILE A 36 0.92 -38.30 -40.29
CA ILE A 36 1.95 -38.74 -39.34
C ILE A 36 2.59 -37.55 -38.63
N SER A 37 3.04 -36.52 -39.36
CA SER A 37 3.67 -35.35 -38.71
C SER A 37 2.69 -34.58 -37.81
N GLY A 38 1.43 -34.45 -38.22
CA GLY A 38 0.37 -33.88 -37.39
C GLY A 38 0.15 -34.65 -36.08
N LEU A 39 0.08 -35.98 -36.13
CA LEU A 39 -0.03 -36.83 -34.95
C LEU A 39 1.21 -36.74 -34.05
N SER A 40 2.43 -36.71 -34.61
CA SER A 40 3.65 -36.54 -33.83
C SER A 40 3.70 -35.18 -33.11
N ILE A 41 3.36 -34.09 -33.80
CA ILE A 41 3.30 -32.74 -33.20
C ILE A 41 2.25 -32.68 -32.09
N LEU A 42 1.06 -33.25 -32.32
CA LEU A 42 0.00 -33.30 -31.32
C LEU A 42 0.42 -34.12 -30.08
N THR A 43 1.07 -35.26 -30.30
CA THR A 43 1.59 -36.11 -29.21
C THR A 43 2.61 -35.35 -28.36
N ILE A 44 3.60 -34.72 -29.00
CA ILE A 44 4.61 -33.89 -28.31
C ILE A 44 3.94 -32.77 -27.52
N TYR A 45 2.98 -32.06 -28.12
CA TYR A 45 2.22 -31.00 -27.44
C TYR A 45 1.48 -31.51 -26.19
N THR A 46 0.81 -32.66 -26.27
CA THR A 46 0.13 -33.27 -25.11
C THR A 46 1.06 -33.83 -24.03
N ILE A 47 2.34 -34.06 -24.34
CA ILE A 47 3.37 -34.46 -23.38
C ILE A 47 4.01 -33.23 -22.70
N VAL A 48 4.16 -32.12 -23.44
CA VAL A 48 4.75 -30.87 -22.94
C VAL A 48 3.76 -30.04 -22.12
N GLN A 49 2.45 -30.10 -22.40
CA GLN A 49 1.41 -29.46 -21.60
C GLN A 49 1.26 -30.14 -20.22
N PRO A 50 1.54 -29.47 -19.09
CA PRO A 50 1.43 -30.07 -17.77
C PRO A 50 -0.05 -30.28 -17.38
N HIS A 51 -0.47 -31.53 -17.16
CA HIS A 51 -1.81 -31.82 -16.66
C HIS A 51 -1.96 -31.35 -15.21
N VAL A 52 -2.85 -30.39 -14.97
CA VAL A 52 -3.18 -29.88 -13.63
C VAL A 52 -4.26 -30.75 -12.98
N VAL A 53 -4.08 -31.13 -11.71
CA VAL A 53 -5.07 -31.88 -10.94
C VAL A 53 -5.41 -31.12 -9.68
N THR A 54 -6.70 -30.88 -9.47
CA THR A 54 -7.24 -30.29 -8.24
C THR A 54 -7.89 -31.37 -7.39
N LYS A 55 -7.51 -31.47 -6.12
CA LYS A 55 -8.21 -32.26 -5.10
C LYS A 55 -9.05 -31.32 -4.24
N THR A 56 -10.24 -31.75 -3.87
CA THR A 56 -11.17 -31.02 -3.00
C THR A 56 -11.39 -31.76 -1.69
N PHE A 57 -11.60 -31.02 -0.61
CA PHE A 57 -11.81 -31.51 0.74
C PHE A 57 -12.97 -30.74 1.39
N ASP A 58 -13.87 -31.44 2.09
CA ASP A 58 -14.79 -30.81 3.04
C ASP A 58 -13.96 -30.29 4.23
N THR A 59 -14.20 -29.03 4.61
CA THR A 59 -13.50 -28.36 5.71
C THR A 59 -14.45 -27.64 6.66
N SER A 60 -15.64 -28.21 6.85
CA SER A 60 -16.62 -27.81 7.87
C SER A 60 -16.06 -27.78 9.32
N SER A 61 -14.99 -28.54 9.61
CA SER A 61 -14.28 -28.50 10.90
C SER A 61 -12.93 -27.76 10.85
N PHE A 62 -12.68 -26.97 11.89
CA PHE A 62 -11.41 -26.26 12.11
C PHE A 62 -10.22 -27.21 12.32
N SER A 63 -10.41 -28.39 12.93
CA SER A 63 -9.35 -29.38 13.09
C SER A 63 -8.86 -29.92 11.74
N ILE A 64 -9.80 -30.38 10.91
CA ILE A 64 -9.54 -30.87 9.55
C ILE A 64 -8.83 -29.81 8.70
N TYR A 65 -9.25 -28.54 8.82
CA TYR A 65 -8.54 -27.44 8.16
C TYR A 65 -7.08 -27.31 8.63
N ASN A 66 -6.81 -27.34 9.94
CA ASN A 66 -5.43 -27.22 10.45
C ASN A 66 -4.54 -28.39 9.99
N ASP A 67 -5.05 -29.62 9.98
CA ASP A 67 -4.33 -30.80 9.49
C ASP A 67 -3.98 -30.68 7.99
N LEU A 68 -4.94 -30.19 7.18
CA LEU A 68 -4.72 -29.90 5.76
C LEU A 68 -3.73 -28.73 5.56
N GLN A 69 -3.82 -27.67 6.37
CA GLN A 69 -2.92 -26.52 6.30
C GLN A 69 -1.48 -26.90 6.67
N GLN A 70 -1.28 -27.77 7.66
CA GLN A 70 0.04 -28.32 8.00
C GLN A 70 0.63 -29.17 6.86
N LYS A 71 -0.23 -29.87 6.10
CA LYS A 71 0.17 -30.78 5.03
C LYS A 71 0.40 -30.11 3.67
N TYR A 72 -0.32 -29.03 3.38
CA TYR A 72 -0.36 -28.39 2.06
C TYR A 72 0.08 -26.92 2.05
N GLY A 73 0.26 -26.29 3.22
CA GLY A 73 0.74 -24.91 3.33
C GLY A 73 -0.12 -23.90 2.57
N ASP A 74 0.49 -22.81 2.10
CA ASP A 74 -0.21 -21.75 1.37
C ASP A 74 -0.66 -22.15 -0.06
N GLU A 75 -0.35 -23.36 -0.53
CA GLU A 75 -0.92 -23.91 -1.77
C GLU A 75 -2.38 -24.38 -1.58
N LEU A 76 -2.83 -24.59 -0.33
CA LEU A 76 -4.23 -24.89 0.01
C LEU A 76 -5.11 -23.64 -0.16
N LYS A 77 -6.18 -23.72 -0.95
CA LYS A 77 -7.11 -22.60 -1.22
C LYS A 77 -8.52 -22.95 -0.76
N CYS A 78 -9.08 -22.16 0.16
CA CYS A 78 -10.42 -22.39 0.71
C CYS A 78 -11.31 -21.15 0.51
N PRO A 79 -12.28 -21.15 -0.43
CA PRO A 79 -13.21 -20.02 -0.57
C PRO A 79 -14.10 -19.89 0.67
N CYS A 80 -14.21 -18.66 1.20
CA CYS A 80 -15.15 -18.32 2.27
C CYS A 80 -16.58 -18.25 1.71
N SER A 81 -17.58 -18.72 2.47
CA SER A 81 -18.99 -18.44 2.14
C SER A 81 -19.36 -17.00 2.50
N VAL A 82 -18.75 -16.44 3.56
CA VAL A 82 -18.95 -15.07 4.02
C VAL A 82 -17.68 -14.28 3.75
N ILE A 83 -17.71 -13.46 2.69
CA ILE A 83 -16.52 -12.73 2.21
C ILE A 83 -16.20 -11.46 3.01
N ALA A 84 -17.07 -11.04 3.93
CA ALA A 84 -16.91 -9.82 4.71
C ALA A 84 -17.34 -10.04 6.17
N SER A 85 -16.53 -9.60 7.13
CA SER A 85 -16.81 -9.74 8.58
C SER A 85 -16.22 -8.58 9.36
N ILE A 86 -16.94 -8.08 10.37
CA ILE A 86 -16.43 -7.01 11.24
C ILE A 86 -15.32 -7.53 12.17
N TYR A 87 -14.25 -6.74 12.36
CA TYR A 87 -13.09 -7.13 13.18
C TYR A 87 -13.46 -7.47 14.62
N ASP A 88 -14.52 -6.84 15.15
CA ASP A 88 -15.11 -7.14 16.47
C ASP A 88 -15.35 -8.64 16.76
N LYS A 89 -15.56 -9.48 15.73
CA LYS A 89 -15.81 -10.92 15.93
C LYS A 89 -14.56 -11.77 16.11
N PHE A 90 -13.36 -11.21 15.94
CA PHE A 90 -12.09 -11.95 16.08
C PHE A 90 -10.90 -11.10 16.56
N VAL A 91 -11.08 -9.80 16.81
CA VAL A 91 -10.05 -8.90 17.38
C VAL A 91 -10.59 -8.13 18.58
N LYS A 92 -9.86 -8.18 19.69
CA LYS A 92 -10.04 -7.32 20.86
C LYS A 92 -8.82 -6.41 21.04
N ILE A 93 -9.06 -5.12 21.28
CA ILE A 93 -8.03 -4.12 21.59
C ILE A 93 -8.48 -3.38 22.85
N GLU A 94 -7.67 -3.42 23.92
CA GLU A 94 -7.96 -2.75 25.19
C GLU A 94 -6.77 -1.86 25.59
N PRO A 95 -6.93 -0.52 25.58
CA PRO A 95 -5.91 0.41 26.03
C PRO A 95 -5.94 0.54 27.54
N ILE A 96 -4.77 0.55 28.18
CA ILE A 96 -4.62 0.81 29.61
C ILE A 96 -3.87 2.12 29.76
N PHE A 97 -4.52 3.07 30.43
CA PHE A 97 -4.04 4.45 30.59
C PHE A 97 -3.27 4.63 31.91
N HIS A 98 -2.37 5.61 31.92
CA HIS A 98 -1.56 6.03 33.06
C HIS A 98 -2.45 6.38 34.26
N GLU A 99 -2.02 5.98 35.46
CA GLU A 99 -2.85 6.03 36.67
C GLU A 99 -3.44 7.43 36.94
N ILE A 100 -2.67 8.48 36.66
CA ILE A 100 -3.11 9.89 36.73
C ILE A 100 -4.49 10.12 36.09
N CYS A 101 -4.80 9.49 34.95
CA CYS A 101 -6.06 9.67 34.22
C CYS A 101 -7.25 8.87 34.81
N SER A 102 -7.00 8.04 35.83
CA SER A 102 -8.00 7.41 36.71
C SER A 102 -7.96 7.94 38.15
N SER A 103 -6.89 8.66 38.52
CA SER A 103 -6.69 9.22 39.85
C SER A 103 -7.67 10.37 40.16
N PRO A 104 -7.86 10.71 41.46
CA PRO A 104 -8.60 11.91 41.85
C PRO A 104 -8.04 13.20 41.25
N PHE A 105 -6.74 13.27 40.96
CA PHE A 105 -6.08 14.48 40.45
C PHE A 105 -6.60 14.92 39.07
N ALA A 106 -7.05 13.99 38.23
CA ALA A 106 -7.69 14.29 36.94
C ALA A 106 -9.22 14.45 37.03
N SER A 107 -9.80 14.44 38.24
CA SER A 107 -11.26 14.49 38.43
C SER A 107 -11.80 15.93 38.44
N LYS A 108 -13.03 16.10 37.93
CA LYS A 108 -13.75 17.38 37.99
C LYS A 108 -13.93 17.88 39.43
N GLN A 109 -14.18 16.97 40.37
CA GLN A 109 -14.43 17.32 41.77
C GLN A 109 -13.19 17.85 42.47
N TYR A 110 -12.03 17.19 42.28
CA TYR A 110 -10.77 17.67 42.87
C TYR A 110 -10.48 19.10 42.44
N ARG A 111 -10.57 19.38 41.13
CA ARG A 111 -10.37 20.73 40.61
C ARG A 111 -11.34 21.75 41.21
N ILE A 112 -12.64 21.42 41.30
CA ILE A 112 -13.66 22.31 41.89
C ILE A 112 -13.32 22.62 43.35
N ASP A 113 -13.17 21.59 44.18
CA ASP A 113 -12.93 21.73 45.62
C ASP A 113 -11.62 22.51 45.88
N LEU A 114 -10.58 22.28 45.07
CA LEU A 114 -9.29 22.98 45.15
C LEU A 114 -9.41 24.45 44.72
N THR A 115 -10.19 24.75 43.67
CA THR A 115 -10.45 26.14 43.26
C THR A 115 -11.27 26.91 44.28
N ALA A 116 -12.19 26.26 45.01
CA ALA A 116 -12.96 26.91 46.06
C ALA A 116 -12.06 27.44 47.20
N GLY A 117 -11.03 26.69 47.60
CA GLY A 117 -10.03 27.12 48.59
C GLY A 117 -9.13 28.28 48.14
N LEU A 118 -8.98 28.47 46.82
CA LEU A 118 -8.21 29.56 46.20
C LEU A 118 -9.03 30.84 45.94
N MET A 119 -10.33 30.72 45.65
CA MET A 119 -11.16 31.84 45.21
C MET A 119 -11.35 32.96 46.24
N SER A 120 -11.11 32.70 47.53
CA SER A 120 -11.22 33.69 48.61
C SER A 120 -10.12 34.78 48.58
N ASN A 121 -8.98 34.52 47.92
CA ASN A 121 -7.78 35.35 48.03
C ASN A 121 -7.08 35.62 46.68
N LEU A 122 -7.70 35.33 45.53
CA LEU A 122 -7.00 35.28 44.24
C LEU A 122 -6.37 36.63 43.80
N SER A 123 -6.91 37.75 44.27
CA SER A 123 -6.37 39.11 44.04
C SER A 123 -5.11 39.45 44.84
N ILE A 124 -4.72 38.61 45.80
CA ILE A 124 -3.55 38.80 46.67
C ILE A 124 -2.29 38.14 46.05
N TYR A 125 -2.47 37.22 45.11
CA TYR A 125 -1.35 36.43 44.56
C TYR A 125 -0.68 37.11 43.37
N VAL A 126 0.66 37.20 43.43
CA VAL A 126 1.51 37.71 42.36
C VAL A 126 1.43 36.78 41.14
N SER A 127 1.53 37.33 39.92
CA SER A 127 1.40 36.58 38.65
C SER A 127 2.38 35.41 38.45
N ARG A 128 3.43 35.30 39.26
CA ARG A 128 4.39 34.18 39.27
C ARG A 128 4.12 33.12 40.34
N ASP A 129 3.11 33.29 41.18
CA ASP A 129 2.73 32.28 42.17
C ASP A 129 2.05 31.08 41.50
N TYR A 130 2.47 29.86 41.85
CA TYR A 130 1.93 28.65 41.23
C TYR A 130 0.43 28.42 41.50
N ARG A 131 -0.16 29.02 42.56
CA ARG A 131 -1.62 28.99 42.81
C ARG A 131 -2.44 29.53 41.64
N HIS A 132 -1.89 30.50 40.89
CA HIS A 132 -2.52 31.06 39.68
C HIS A 132 -2.54 30.06 38.51
N PHE A 133 -1.52 29.21 38.40
CA PHE A 133 -1.38 28.21 37.33
C PHE A 133 -2.05 26.86 37.64
N LEU A 134 -2.09 26.46 38.91
CA LEU A 134 -2.51 25.13 39.37
C LEU A 134 -3.92 24.72 38.90
N SER A 135 -4.88 25.64 38.93
CA SER A 135 -6.23 25.42 38.40
C SER A 135 -6.21 25.06 36.90
N ALA A 136 -5.40 25.79 36.12
CA ALA A 136 -5.25 25.59 34.68
C ALA A 136 -4.50 24.30 34.34
N HIS A 137 -3.47 23.95 35.12
CA HIS A 137 -2.74 22.67 34.98
C HIS A 137 -3.68 21.47 35.23
N LEU A 138 -4.50 21.51 36.29
CA LEU A 138 -5.48 20.46 36.57
C LEU A 138 -6.63 20.41 35.57
N GLN A 139 -7.06 21.56 35.03
CA GLN A 139 -8.03 21.61 33.93
C GLN A 139 -7.45 21.01 32.64
N ALA A 140 -6.17 21.29 32.34
CA ALA A 140 -5.47 20.68 31.21
C ALA A 140 -5.34 19.17 31.39
N LEU A 141 -4.91 18.69 32.57
CA LEU A 141 -4.84 17.27 32.90
C LEU A 141 -6.20 16.57 32.70
N GLN A 142 -7.26 17.10 33.31
CA GLN A 142 -8.62 16.57 33.16
C GLN A 142 -9.03 16.50 31.68
N GLY A 143 -8.87 17.61 30.94
CA GLY A 143 -9.28 17.72 29.54
C GLY A 143 -8.51 16.79 28.61
N LEU A 144 -7.19 16.67 28.78
CA LEU A 144 -6.34 15.76 28.01
C LEU A 144 -6.67 14.31 28.29
N CYS A 145 -6.76 13.91 29.57
CA CYS A 145 -7.15 12.55 29.95
C CYS A 145 -8.52 12.14 29.40
N GLN A 146 -9.50 13.06 29.35
CA GLN A 146 -10.81 12.80 28.74
C GLN A 146 -10.72 12.70 27.22
N LEU A 147 -10.14 13.72 26.56
CA LEU A 147 -10.01 13.80 25.10
C LEU A 147 -9.28 12.58 24.52
N PHE A 148 -8.21 12.14 25.18
CA PHE A 148 -7.39 11.02 24.72
C PHE A 148 -8.09 9.68 24.91
N LYS A 149 -8.78 9.47 26.04
CA LYS A 149 -9.64 8.29 26.24
C LYS A 149 -10.70 8.20 25.16
N THR A 150 -11.45 9.28 24.91
CA THR A 150 -12.46 9.34 23.85
C THR A 150 -11.84 9.03 22.47
N SER A 151 -10.83 9.79 22.03
CA SER A 151 -10.23 9.61 20.71
C SER A 151 -9.62 8.22 20.48
N VAL A 152 -9.07 7.58 21.51
CA VAL A 152 -8.55 6.20 21.44
C VAL A 152 -9.69 5.20 21.33
N TYR A 153 -10.73 5.30 22.16
CA TYR A 153 -11.89 4.41 22.06
C TYR A 153 -12.65 4.59 20.75
N ASP A 154 -12.75 5.81 20.22
CA ASP A 154 -13.34 6.08 18.91
C ASP A 154 -12.54 5.43 17.78
N SER A 155 -11.21 5.52 17.81
CA SER A 155 -10.34 4.86 16.83
C SER A 155 -10.44 3.33 16.90
N ILE A 156 -10.49 2.75 18.10
CA ILE A 156 -10.73 1.31 18.31
C ILE A 156 -12.13 0.90 17.81
N ASN A 157 -13.15 1.73 18.05
CA ASN A 157 -14.52 1.45 17.64
C ASN A 157 -14.65 1.50 16.11
N GLN A 158 -14.05 2.50 15.46
CA GLN A 158 -13.95 2.59 14.00
C GLN A 158 -13.28 1.36 13.39
N PHE A 159 -12.17 0.90 13.98
CA PHE A 159 -11.52 -0.35 13.57
C PHE A 159 -12.45 -1.57 13.77
N ARG A 160 -13.00 -1.76 14.97
CA ARG A 160 -13.86 -2.92 15.31
C ARG A 160 -15.11 -3.04 14.44
N THR A 161 -15.72 -1.91 14.09
CA THR A 161 -16.93 -1.84 13.25
C THR A 161 -16.65 -1.88 11.74
N SER A 162 -15.42 -1.60 11.31
CA SER A 162 -15.03 -1.75 9.90
C SER A 162 -15.07 -3.22 9.44
N LEU A 163 -15.15 -3.42 8.12
CA LEU A 163 -15.21 -4.75 7.51
C LEU A 163 -13.82 -5.24 7.10
N PHE A 164 -13.45 -6.42 7.58
CA PHE A 164 -12.39 -7.24 6.97
C PHE A 164 -13.00 -8.01 5.80
N VAL A 165 -12.36 -7.97 4.62
CA VAL A 165 -12.89 -8.53 3.38
C VAL A 165 -11.90 -9.53 2.79
N THR A 166 -12.27 -10.82 2.75
CA THR A 166 -11.46 -11.91 2.23
C THR A 166 -12.32 -12.91 1.47
N SER A 167 -12.07 -13.13 0.17
CA SER A 167 -12.76 -14.14 -0.64
C SER A 167 -12.26 -15.58 -0.38
N GLN A 168 -11.08 -15.71 0.21
CA GLN A 168 -10.46 -16.98 0.61
C GLN A 168 -10.00 -16.89 2.05
N LEU A 169 -10.06 -18.01 2.78
CA LEU A 169 -9.50 -18.14 4.11
C LEU A 169 -7.99 -17.88 4.06
N LEU A 170 -7.52 -16.88 4.79
CA LEU A 170 -6.09 -16.65 4.97
C LEU A 170 -5.51 -17.69 5.93
N SER A 171 -4.33 -18.22 5.63
CA SER A 171 -3.57 -19.02 6.60
C SER A 171 -3.19 -18.18 7.82
N LYS A 172 -3.02 -18.83 8.99
CA LYS A 172 -2.84 -18.15 10.28
C LYS A 172 -1.76 -17.05 10.27
N ILE A 173 -0.62 -17.31 9.62
CA ILE A 173 0.49 -16.34 9.51
C ILE A 173 0.07 -15.10 8.71
N ASN A 174 -0.63 -15.29 7.60
CA ASN A 174 -1.14 -14.18 6.77
C ASN A 174 -2.24 -13.39 7.48
N PHE A 175 -3.11 -14.07 8.24
CA PHE A 175 -4.10 -13.42 9.12
C PHE A 175 -3.41 -12.60 10.22
N ASP A 176 -2.55 -13.21 11.05
CA ASP A 176 -1.90 -12.52 12.17
C ASP A 176 -1.05 -11.32 11.69
N GLY A 177 -0.39 -11.46 10.53
CA GLY A 177 0.40 -10.39 9.91
C GLY A 177 -0.43 -9.23 9.33
N GLN A 178 -1.48 -9.52 8.56
CA GLN A 178 -2.34 -8.47 7.98
C GLN A 178 -3.13 -7.74 9.07
N ILE A 179 -3.77 -8.48 9.97
CA ILE A 179 -4.55 -7.91 11.08
C ILE A 179 -3.62 -7.16 12.03
N GLY A 180 -2.45 -7.71 12.36
CA GLY A 180 -1.45 -7.05 13.21
C GLY A 180 -0.97 -5.70 12.66
N SER A 181 -0.67 -5.62 11.35
CA SER A 181 -0.31 -4.36 10.69
C SER A 181 -1.39 -3.28 10.82
N LEU A 182 -2.67 -3.67 10.63
CA LEU A 182 -3.81 -2.77 10.78
C LEU A 182 -4.08 -2.36 12.23
N ILE A 183 -3.75 -3.23 13.20
CA ILE A 183 -3.78 -2.89 14.64
C ILE A 183 -2.72 -1.84 14.97
N GLU A 184 -1.47 -1.97 14.51
CA GLU A 184 -0.42 -0.96 14.75
C GLU A 184 -0.72 0.37 14.04
N GLN A 185 -1.32 0.34 12.85
CA GLN A 185 -1.86 1.55 12.21
C GLN A 185 -2.96 2.18 13.08
N THR A 186 -3.91 1.39 13.60
CA THR A 186 -4.99 1.89 14.47
C THR A 186 -4.43 2.53 15.76
N LYS A 187 -3.42 1.92 16.38
CA LYS A 187 -2.73 2.47 17.56
C LYS A 187 -2.05 3.81 17.30
N SER A 188 -1.49 4.04 16.11
CA SER A 188 -0.76 5.26 15.75
C SER A 188 -1.65 6.38 15.19
N ASN A 189 -2.85 6.05 14.67
CA ASN A 189 -3.80 7.03 14.11
C ASN A 189 -4.21 8.12 15.13
N ALA A 190 -4.65 7.72 16.33
CA ALA A 190 -5.12 8.68 17.34
C ALA A 190 -3.99 9.60 17.89
N PRO A 191 -2.81 9.08 18.31
CA PRO A 191 -1.69 9.93 18.73
C PRO A 191 -1.26 10.94 17.66
N THR A 192 -1.08 10.48 16.41
CA THR A 192 -0.66 11.33 15.29
C THR A 192 -1.67 12.44 15.01
N THR A 193 -2.96 12.10 15.02
CA THR A 193 -4.05 13.04 14.76
C THR A 193 -4.14 14.09 15.87
N LEU A 194 -4.14 13.68 17.14
CA LEU A 194 -4.24 14.60 18.28
C LEU A 194 -3.02 15.52 18.40
N ARG A 195 -1.80 14.96 18.29
CA ARG A 195 -0.56 15.74 18.31
C ARG A 195 -0.54 16.84 17.25
N ARG A 196 -1.02 16.56 16.03
CA ARG A 196 -1.12 17.55 14.96
C ARG A 196 -2.07 18.71 15.32
N HIS A 197 -3.22 18.42 15.93
CA HIS A 197 -4.16 19.47 16.35
C HIS A 197 -3.61 20.31 17.51
N LEU A 198 -3.01 19.68 18.53
CA LEU A 198 -2.39 20.39 19.65
C LEU A 198 -1.26 21.32 19.17
N PHE A 199 -0.37 20.80 18.30
CA PHE A 199 0.69 21.60 17.69
C PHE A 199 0.14 22.78 16.86
N LEU A 200 -0.92 22.57 16.08
CA LEU A 200 -1.54 23.64 15.30
C LEU A 200 -2.12 24.74 16.20
N ILE A 201 -2.84 24.37 17.27
CA ILE A 201 -3.40 25.32 18.24
C ILE A 201 -2.29 26.14 18.91
N GLN A 202 -1.19 25.49 19.31
CA GLN A 202 -0.03 26.17 19.92
C GLN A 202 0.60 27.21 18.99
N ASN A 203 0.84 26.85 17.72
CA ASN A 203 1.44 27.75 16.75
C ASN A 203 0.50 28.89 16.33
N ILE A 204 -0.81 28.64 16.23
CA ILE A 204 -1.80 29.71 16.01
C ILE A 204 -1.80 30.68 17.19
N ASN A 205 -1.84 30.19 18.43
CA ASN A 205 -1.90 31.06 19.62
C ASN A 205 -0.63 31.89 19.81
N HIS A 206 0.55 31.29 19.60
CA HIS A 206 1.83 32.00 19.70
C HIS A 206 2.05 32.97 18.52
N GLY A 207 1.80 32.54 17.29
CA GLY A 207 2.03 33.34 16.08
C GLY A 207 1.08 34.55 15.92
N ASN A 208 -0.10 34.50 16.54
CA ASN A 208 -1.02 35.66 16.62
C ASN A 208 -0.87 36.45 17.93
N ALA A 209 0.13 36.12 18.76
CA ALA A 209 0.40 36.74 20.06
C ALA A 209 -0.84 36.81 20.99
N TYR A 210 -1.73 35.81 20.94
CA TYR A 210 -2.95 35.81 21.78
C TYR A 210 -2.58 35.74 23.27
N MET A 211 -2.86 36.82 24.00
CA MET A 211 -2.59 36.91 25.43
C MET A 211 -3.41 35.87 26.20
N SER A 212 -2.77 35.17 27.14
CA SER A 212 -3.45 34.22 28.02
C SER A 212 -4.34 34.97 29.01
N THR A 213 -5.47 34.37 29.41
CA THR A 213 -6.36 34.89 30.47
C THR A 213 -5.65 35.07 31.82
N TYR A 214 -4.45 34.50 31.98
CA TYR A 214 -3.63 34.56 33.19
C TYR A 214 -2.56 35.67 33.14
N GLY A 215 -2.38 36.36 32.00
CA GLY A 215 -1.35 37.40 31.81
C GLY A 215 0.09 36.85 31.72
N THR A 216 0.24 35.60 31.28
CA THR A 216 1.49 34.83 31.46
C THR A 216 2.44 34.85 30.28
N ASN A 217 1.97 35.14 29.06
CA ASN A 217 2.82 35.30 27.88
C ASN A 217 3.03 36.79 27.54
N PHE A 218 2.01 37.61 27.77
CA PHE A 218 2.08 39.06 27.70
C PHE A 218 1.41 39.66 28.93
N GLU A 219 2.03 40.71 29.47
CA GLU A 219 1.49 41.58 30.52
C GLU A 219 0.99 42.90 29.90
N TYR A 220 -0.11 43.46 30.40
CA TYR A 220 -0.46 44.85 30.09
C TYR A 220 0.45 45.79 30.88
N ILE A 221 0.99 46.80 30.22
CA ILE A 221 1.75 47.88 30.86
C ILE A 221 1.03 49.21 30.64
N GLY A 222 0.94 50.01 31.71
CA GLY A 222 0.47 51.39 31.60
C GLY A 222 1.39 52.19 30.70
N ALA A 223 0.81 52.99 29.80
CA ALA A 223 1.56 53.87 28.92
C ALA A 223 2.24 54.99 29.74
N PRO A 224 3.59 55.08 29.78
CA PRO A 224 4.25 56.15 30.51
C PRO A 224 3.89 57.50 29.87
N ASN A 225 3.25 58.36 30.67
CA ASN A 225 2.83 59.73 30.31
C ASN A 225 1.67 59.84 29.29
N ALA A 226 0.86 58.79 29.07
CA ALA A 226 -0.38 58.94 28.30
C ALA A 226 -1.53 59.49 29.17
N PRO A 227 -2.44 60.32 28.63
CA PRO A 227 -3.69 60.65 29.31
C PRO A 227 -4.59 59.40 29.49
N GLU A 228 -5.53 59.48 30.43
CA GLU A 228 -6.18 58.33 31.10
C GLU A 228 -6.95 57.33 30.19
N ASN A 229 -7.15 57.64 28.91
CA ASN A 229 -7.93 56.81 27.96
C ASN A 229 -7.14 56.37 26.71
N THR A 230 -5.81 56.54 26.68
CA THR A 230 -4.98 56.22 25.49
C THR A 230 -4.22 54.91 25.63
N TYR A 231 -4.80 53.85 25.05
CA TYR A 231 -4.23 52.53 24.70
C TYR A 231 -3.42 51.75 25.77
N LEU A 232 -3.84 50.51 26.03
CA LEU A 232 -3.06 49.53 26.79
C LEU A 232 -1.94 48.95 25.91
N PHE A 233 -0.68 49.14 26.30
CA PHE A 233 0.45 48.43 25.69
C PHE A 233 0.57 47.02 26.27
N THR A 234 1.11 46.09 25.47
CA THR A 234 1.48 44.74 25.92
C THR A 234 2.99 44.55 25.87
N ARG A 235 3.56 43.87 26.88
CA ARG A 235 4.97 43.44 26.90
C ARG A 235 5.02 41.92 27.01
N ALA A 236 5.95 41.27 26.31
CA ALA A 236 6.19 39.84 26.47
C ALA A 236 6.79 39.52 27.85
N THR A 237 6.23 38.51 28.53
CA THR A 237 6.74 38.01 29.81
C THR A 237 8.04 37.23 29.61
N ILE A 238 8.95 37.28 30.60
CA ILE A 238 10.26 36.61 30.54
C ILE A 238 10.38 35.57 31.68
N TYR A 239 10.74 34.34 31.32
CA TYR A 239 11.00 33.22 32.23
C TYR A 239 12.43 32.73 32.02
N ASP A 240 13.25 32.76 33.08
CA ASP A 240 14.66 32.30 33.09
C ASP A 240 15.50 32.83 31.90
N GLY A 241 15.30 34.11 31.55
CA GLY A 241 15.95 34.81 30.43
C GLY A 241 15.29 34.60 29.05
N CYS A 242 14.37 33.66 28.92
CA CYS A 242 13.63 33.36 27.69
C CYS A 242 12.36 34.23 27.59
N SER A 243 12.16 34.90 26.44
CA SER A 243 11.02 35.80 26.18
C SER A 243 9.86 35.10 25.45
N CYS A 244 8.66 35.21 26.00
CA CYS A 244 7.43 34.61 25.44
C CYS A 244 6.95 35.20 24.11
N GLY A 245 7.52 36.35 23.70
CA GLY A 245 7.31 36.94 22.37
C GLY A 245 8.22 36.34 21.29
N LEU A 246 9.21 35.53 21.68
CA LEU A 246 10.18 34.89 20.76
C LEU A 246 10.09 33.36 20.79
N TYR A 247 9.75 32.77 21.94
CA TYR A 247 9.66 31.31 22.10
C TYR A 247 8.43 30.92 22.95
N LEU A 248 7.64 29.96 22.46
CA LEU A 248 6.45 29.47 23.16
C LEU A 248 6.75 28.65 24.43
N ASN A 249 7.97 28.12 24.55
CA ASN A 249 8.36 27.13 25.58
C ASN A 249 9.18 27.72 26.74
N CYS A 250 9.25 29.04 26.90
CA CYS A 250 9.91 29.65 28.06
C CYS A 250 9.18 29.25 29.35
N THR A 251 9.91 28.66 30.29
CA THR A 251 9.39 28.16 31.57
C THR A 251 10.38 28.39 32.70
N SER A 252 9.86 28.54 33.91
CA SER A 252 10.63 28.58 35.17
C SER A 252 10.10 27.52 36.14
N GLN A 253 10.87 27.17 37.16
CA GLN A 253 10.41 26.34 38.28
C GLN A 253 9.13 26.93 38.91
N ALA A 254 8.11 26.08 39.14
CA ALA A 254 6.92 26.50 39.87
C ALA A 254 7.25 26.70 41.35
N ASN A 255 6.82 27.82 41.91
CA ASN A 255 7.01 28.14 43.32
C ASN A 255 5.69 28.67 43.92
N PHE A 256 5.40 28.31 45.16
CA PHE A 256 4.51 29.09 46.00
C PHE A 256 5.30 30.26 46.61
N ILE A 257 4.66 31.42 46.73
CA ILE A 257 5.24 32.64 47.31
C ILE A 257 4.58 32.88 48.67
N GLU A 258 5.36 32.82 49.74
CA GLU A 258 4.86 33.07 51.09
C GLU A 258 4.58 34.57 51.29
N SER A 259 3.31 34.92 51.50
CA SER A 259 2.81 36.32 51.44
C SER A 259 3.51 37.31 52.38
N ASN A 260 4.10 36.81 53.47
CA ASN A 260 4.72 37.64 54.51
C ASN A 260 6.24 37.80 54.34
N SER A 261 6.88 37.01 53.45
CA SER A 261 8.34 36.91 53.34
C SER A 261 8.88 36.95 51.91
N SER A 262 8.00 36.84 50.91
CA SER A 262 8.35 36.59 49.49
C SER A 262 9.22 35.34 49.27
N LYS A 263 9.30 34.44 50.24
CA LYS A 263 10.05 33.18 50.15
C LYS A 263 9.45 32.30 49.06
N LEU A 264 10.31 31.85 48.14
CA LEU A 264 9.96 30.91 47.09
C LEU A 264 10.05 29.47 47.63
N ILE A 265 8.96 28.71 47.46
CA ILE A 265 8.87 27.31 47.90
C ILE A 265 8.60 26.45 46.66
N PRO A 266 9.59 25.68 46.16
CA PRO A 266 9.50 25.01 44.87
C PRO A 266 8.60 23.77 44.91
N VAL A 267 7.71 23.66 43.93
CA VAL A 267 6.82 22.50 43.77
C VAL A 267 7.45 21.51 42.79
N LYS A 268 7.96 20.40 43.30
CA LYS A 268 8.82 19.44 42.58
C LYS A 268 8.21 18.97 41.25
N GLY A 269 8.96 19.09 40.17
CA GLY A 269 8.56 18.68 38.82
C GLY A 269 7.61 19.64 38.09
N LEU A 270 6.94 20.55 38.79
CA LEU A 270 5.99 21.49 38.20
C LEU A 270 6.66 22.80 37.78
N LYS A 271 6.14 23.43 36.72
CA LYS A 271 6.67 24.67 36.13
C LYS A 271 5.60 25.72 35.87
N ILE A 272 6.04 26.96 35.78
CA ILE A 272 5.29 28.10 35.25
C ILE A 272 5.93 28.57 33.94
N GLY A 273 5.26 29.39 33.14
CA GLY A 273 5.76 29.81 31.83
C GLY A 273 4.72 30.51 30.97
N CYS A 274 5.06 30.76 29.71
CA CYS A 274 4.28 31.60 28.78
C CYS A 274 2.78 31.28 28.76
N THR A 275 2.41 30.00 28.72
CA THR A 275 1.02 29.58 28.89
C THR A 275 0.94 28.43 29.90
N PRO A 276 -0.22 28.23 30.54
CA PRO A 276 -0.46 27.03 31.32
C PRO A 276 -0.30 25.73 30.52
N SER A 277 -0.54 25.71 29.20
CA SER A 277 -0.34 24.51 28.37
C SER A 277 1.13 24.17 28.20
N GLU A 278 1.99 25.14 27.90
CA GLU A 278 3.41 24.87 27.64
C GLU A 278 4.19 24.64 28.94
N SER A 279 3.82 25.34 30.02
CA SER A 279 4.37 25.06 31.35
C SER A 279 3.93 23.71 31.91
N PHE A 280 2.68 23.28 31.68
CA PHE A 280 2.23 21.94 32.04
C PHE A 280 2.97 20.86 31.21
N ARG A 281 3.13 21.05 29.89
CA ARG A 281 3.92 20.14 29.03
C ARG A 281 5.38 20.00 29.47
N ALA A 282 6.00 21.10 29.89
CA ALA A 282 7.39 21.12 30.37
C ALA A 282 7.58 20.61 31.81
N SER A 283 6.48 20.33 32.52
CA SER A 283 6.46 19.75 33.86
C SER A 283 6.55 18.21 33.82
N THR A 284 6.82 17.59 34.96
CA THR A 284 6.73 16.14 35.20
C THR A 284 5.58 15.83 36.16
N LEU A 285 5.30 14.55 36.44
CA LEU A 285 4.31 14.14 37.44
C LEU A 285 4.89 13.92 38.84
N GLU A 286 6.18 14.22 39.08
CA GLU A 286 6.91 13.90 40.32
C GLU A 286 6.15 14.25 41.62
N CYS A 287 5.51 15.42 41.68
CA CYS A 287 4.76 15.85 42.85
C CYS A 287 3.60 14.90 43.21
N PHE A 288 2.96 14.25 42.23
CA PHE A 288 1.83 13.34 42.44
C PHE A 288 2.24 11.95 42.92
N TYR A 289 3.53 11.62 42.91
CA TYR A 289 4.09 10.41 43.53
C TYR A 289 4.66 10.68 44.94
N ASP A 290 4.93 11.94 45.28
CA ASP A 290 5.49 12.34 46.57
C ASP A 290 4.39 12.86 47.50
N ARG A 291 4.11 12.11 48.57
CA ARG A 291 3.10 12.44 49.57
C ARG A 291 3.31 13.85 50.16
N SER A 292 4.56 14.21 50.44
CA SER A 292 4.96 15.50 51.00
C SER A 292 4.66 16.66 50.03
N CYS A 293 4.75 16.40 48.73
CA CYS A 293 4.46 17.40 47.69
C CYS A 293 2.94 17.58 47.47
N ILE A 294 2.16 16.50 47.58
CA ILE A 294 0.68 16.56 47.62
C ILE A 294 0.21 17.37 48.84
N ASP A 295 0.70 17.04 50.04
CA ASP A 295 0.34 17.76 51.27
C ASP A 295 0.77 19.24 51.23
N LEU A 296 1.91 19.56 50.59
CA LEU A 296 2.33 20.94 50.31
C LEU A 296 1.35 21.68 49.40
N ILE A 297 0.90 21.06 48.29
CA ILE A 297 -0.14 21.65 47.44
C ILE A 297 -1.42 21.90 48.25
N HIS A 298 -1.82 20.96 49.10
CA HIS A 298 -3.03 21.07 49.92
C HIS A 298 -2.92 22.20 50.96
N GLN A 299 -1.78 22.32 51.64
CA GLN A 299 -1.49 23.44 52.56
C GLN A 299 -1.64 24.80 51.86
N TYR A 300 -1.03 24.99 50.69
CA TYR A 300 -1.04 26.29 50.00
C TYR A 300 -2.36 26.61 49.28
N THR A 301 -3.29 25.66 49.20
CA THR A 301 -4.63 25.83 48.59
C THR A 301 -5.77 25.81 49.61
N ASN A 302 -5.47 25.73 50.92
CA ASN A 302 -6.44 25.49 52.00
C ASN A 302 -7.30 24.22 51.79
N TYR A 303 -6.72 23.20 51.17
CA TYR A 303 -7.41 21.96 50.83
C TYR A 303 -7.39 20.96 52.00
N THR A 304 -8.55 20.47 52.41
CA THR A 304 -8.71 19.66 53.63
C THR A 304 -8.89 18.16 53.40
N LYS A 305 -9.09 17.71 52.14
CA LYS A 305 -9.25 16.29 51.82
C LYS A 305 -7.90 15.69 51.45
N SER A 306 -7.57 14.53 52.01
CA SER A 306 -6.34 13.84 51.70
C SER A 306 -6.51 12.85 50.53
N TYR A 307 -5.47 12.69 49.71
CA TYR A 307 -5.41 11.67 48.66
C TYR A 307 -4.13 10.85 48.77
N ASN A 308 -4.18 9.63 48.22
CA ASN A 308 -3.01 8.78 48.08
C ASN A 308 -2.16 9.26 46.89
N PRO A 309 -0.82 9.17 46.98
CA PRO A 309 0.05 9.34 45.81
C PRO A 309 -0.19 8.25 44.76
N LEU A 310 0.24 8.53 43.53
CA LEU A 310 0.22 7.57 42.42
C LEU A 310 1.16 6.38 42.67
N SER A 311 0.83 5.21 42.10
CA SER A 311 1.70 4.04 42.11
C SER A 311 2.66 4.01 40.92
N THR A 312 3.91 3.61 41.17
CA THR A 312 4.89 3.29 40.12
C THR A 312 4.77 1.86 39.61
N THR A 313 4.03 0.99 40.30
CA THR A 313 4.07 -0.48 40.14
C THR A 313 3.73 -1.02 38.75
N ASN A 314 2.97 -0.26 37.94
CA ASN A 314 2.46 -0.70 36.65
C ASN A 314 2.71 0.31 35.51
N SER A 315 3.53 1.35 35.74
CA SER A 315 3.85 2.33 34.70
C SER A 315 5.09 1.93 33.90
N ARG A 316 5.08 2.20 32.60
CA ARG A 316 6.28 2.11 31.74
C ARG A 316 7.09 3.40 31.71
N PHE A 317 6.58 4.48 32.29
CA PHE A 317 7.22 5.79 32.33
C PHE A 317 8.00 5.95 33.64
N SER A 318 9.09 6.73 33.60
CA SER A 318 9.82 7.08 34.83
C SER A 318 9.13 8.25 35.52
N ILE A 319 9.34 8.40 36.83
CA ILE A 319 8.67 9.44 37.63
C ILE A 319 8.97 10.86 37.10
N ASN A 320 10.18 11.04 36.54
CA ASN A 320 10.68 12.26 35.91
C ASN A 320 10.34 12.38 34.40
N THR A 321 9.53 11.47 33.82
CA THR A 321 9.01 11.62 32.45
C THR A 321 8.23 12.94 32.34
N THR A 322 8.45 13.67 31.25
CA THR A 322 7.74 14.93 31.00
C THR A 322 6.29 14.70 30.59
N ILE A 323 5.41 15.61 30.98
CA ILE A 323 4.00 15.59 30.56
C ILE A 323 3.87 15.76 29.04
N ALA A 324 4.82 16.43 28.37
CA ALA A 324 4.92 16.45 26.91
C ALA A 324 5.09 15.04 26.32
N GLU A 325 5.94 14.20 26.91
CA GLU A 325 6.17 12.82 26.49
C GLU A 325 4.95 11.93 26.79
N LEU A 326 4.32 12.10 27.96
CA LEU A 326 3.04 11.45 28.27
C LEU A 326 1.96 11.83 27.26
N ILE A 327 1.89 13.10 26.85
CA ILE A 327 0.95 13.61 25.84
C ILE A 327 1.22 13.01 24.45
N ASP A 328 2.48 12.96 24.00
CA ASP A 328 2.85 12.32 22.73
C ASP A 328 2.53 10.81 22.72
N ASN A 329 2.43 10.18 23.90
CA ASN A 329 2.00 8.80 24.11
C ASN A 329 0.51 8.64 24.49
N LEU A 330 -0.30 9.72 24.45
CA LEU A 330 -1.70 9.78 24.89
C LEU A 330 -1.98 9.24 26.32
N PHE A 331 -0.99 9.29 27.21
CA PHE A 331 -1.00 8.66 28.53
C PHE A 331 -1.33 7.16 28.48
N ILE A 332 -0.91 6.42 27.44
CA ILE A 332 -1.15 4.97 27.32
C ILE A 332 0.05 4.19 27.86
N GLU A 333 -0.18 3.35 28.88
CA GLU A 333 0.81 2.45 29.45
C GLU A 333 1.04 1.24 28.55
N LYS A 334 -0.03 0.49 28.25
CA LYS A 334 0.00 -0.71 27.41
C LYS A 334 -1.25 -0.89 26.58
N TRP A 335 -1.12 -1.68 25.52
CA TRP A 335 -2.22 -2.12 24.65
C TRP A 335 -2.39 -3.63 24.78
N GLU A 336 -3.51 -4.10 25.30
CA GLU A 336 -3.84 -5.53 25.29
C GLU A 336 -4.59 -5.90 24.02
N THR A 337 -3.89 -6.55 23.09
CA THR A 337 -4.41 -6.97 21.79
C THR A 337 -4.55 -8.49 21.73
N LYS A 338 -5.75 -8.98 21.46
CA LYS A 338 -6.07 -10.43 21.40
C LYS A 338 -6.76 -10.73 20.06
N MET A 339 -6.17 -11.63 19.27
CA MET A 339 -6.70 -12.06 17.96
C MET A 339 -7.09 -13.54 18.02
N ASN A 340 -8.28 -13.89 17.54
CA ASN A 340 -8.78 -15.27 17.55
C ASN A 340 -8.99 -15.81 16.13
N TYR A 341 -7.98 -16.55 15.65
CA TYR A 341 -7.99 -17.18 14.33
C TYR A 341 -9.10 -18.25 14.16
N SER A 342 -9.48 -18.96 15.22
CA SER A 342 -10.62 -19.89 15.17
C SER A 342 -11.95 -19.12 14.98
N SER A 343 -12.13 -17.99 15.67
CA SER A 343 -13.29 -17.12 15.43
C SER A 343 -13.30 -16.55 14.01
N TYR A 344 -12.16 -16.18 13.43
CA TYR A 344 -12.07 -15.80 12.02
C TYR A 344 -12.45 -16.95 11.08
N PHE A 345 -11.92 -18.16 11.29
CA PHE A 345 -12.27 -19.36 10.53
C PHE A 345 -13.79 -19.62 10.53
N HIS A 346 -14.42 -19.62 11.71
CA HIS A 346 -15.87 -19.80 11.86
C HIS A 346 -16.70 -18.62 11.35
N LYS A 347 -16.08 -17.47 11.02
CA LYS A 347 -16.75 -16.34 10.35
C LYS A 347 -16.57 -16.34 8.83
N CYS A 348 -15.44 -16.80 8.31
CA CYS A 348 -15.23 -17.12 6.90
C CYS A 348 -16.16 -18.25 6.43
N PHE A 349 -16.32 -19.29 7.27
CA PHE A 349 -17.08 -20.52 7.02
C PHE A 349 -16.75 -21.11 5.62
N PRO A 350 -15.58 -21.76 5.47
CA PRO A 350 -15.11 -22.20 4.16
C PRO A 350 -16.05 -23.24 3.55
N LEU A 351 -16.37 -23.08 2.27
CA LEU A 351 -17.28 -23.99 1.54
C LEU A 351 -16.63 -25.35 1.28
N TYR A 352 -15.33 -25.33 1.02
CA TYR A 352 -14.42 -26.46 0.86
C TYR A 352 -12.99 -25.92 0.90
N CYS A 353 -12.00 -26.80 0.96
CA CYS A 353 -10.62 -26.45 0.58
C CYS A 353 -10.21 -27.24 -0.67
N SER A 354 -9.33 -26.67 -1.48
CA SER A 354 -8.75 -27.34 -2.64
C SER A 354 -7.24 -27.21 -2.70
N TYR A 355 -6.60 -28.25 -3.23
CA TYR A 355 -5.16 -28.32 -3.46
C TYR A 355 -4.91 -28.68 -4.93
N THR A 356 -4.13 -27.86 -5.63
CA THR A 356 -3.94 -27.94 -7.08
C THR A 356 -2.48 -28.17 -7.42
N TYR A 357 -2.15 -29.30 -8.06
CA TYR A 357 -0.77 -29.68 -8.37
C TYR A 357 -0.58 -30.11 -9.82
N ILE A 358 0.65 -29.96 -10.31
CA ILE A 358 1.06 -30.44 -11.64
C ILE A 358 1.31 -31.95 -11.56
N HIS A 359 0.51 -32.72 -12.29
CA HIS A 359 0.64 -34.17 -12.37
C HIS A 359 1.76 -34.56 -13.34
N LYS A 360 3.00 -34.63 -12.83
CA LYS A 360 4.23 -34.91 -13.61
C LYS A 360 4.25 -36.28 -14.33
N LYS A 361 3.30 -37.18 -14.08
CA LYS A 361 3.17 -38.45 -14.84
C LYS A 361 2.21 -38.26 -16.02
N ILE A 362 2.67 -38.63 -17.22
CA ILE A 362 1.86 -38.65 -18.44
C ILE A 362 0.65 -39.57 -18.21
N SER A 363 -0.55 -39.03 -18.36
CA SER A 363 -1.78 -39.84 -18.32
C SER A 363 -2.02 -40.42 -19.71
N PHE A 364 -1.57 -41.65 -19.93
CA PHE A 364 -1.71 -42.36 -21.21
C PHE A 364 -3.16 -42.35 -21.72
N ILE A 365 -4.14 -42.52 -20.82
CA ILE A 365 -5.57 -42.47 -21.14
C ILE A 365 -5.93 -41.10 -21.74
N TYR A 366 -5.55 -40.01 -21.08
CA TYR A 366 -5.80 -38.64 -21.57
C TYR A 366 -5.17 -38.39 -22.95
N THR A 367 -3.90 -38.77 -23.12
CA THR A 367 -3.19 -38.65 -24.41
C THR A 367 -3.89 -39.44 -25.52
N ILE A 368 -4.34 -40.67 -25.25
CA ILE A 368 -5.09 -41.50 -26.22
C ILE A 368 -6.45 -40.87 -26.54
N THR A 369 -7.21 -40.40 -25.55
CA THR A 369 -8.51 -39.74 -25.78
C THR A 369 -8.37 -38.48 -26.64
N VAL A 370 -7.35 -37.65 -26.41
CA VAL A 370 -7.07 -36.45 -27.22
C VAL A 370 -6.67 -36.83 -28.65
N LEU A 371 -5.81 -37.83 -28.83
CA LEU A 371 -5.40 -38.32 -30.16
C LEU A 371 -6.59 -38.84 -30.97
N LEU A 372 -7.45 -39.67 -30.37
CA LEU A 372 -8.65 -40.21 -31.01
C LEU A 372 -9.66 -39.11 -31.38
N GLY A 373 -9.86 -38.12 -30.49
CA GLY A 373 -10.76 -37.00 -30.75
C GLY A 373 -10.32 -36.12 -31.94
N LEU A 374 -9.01 -35.82 -32.05
CA LEU A 374 -8.48 -34.99 -33.14
C LEU A 374 -8.22 -35.76 -34.45
N GLN A 375 -8.06 -37.09 -34.40
CA GLN A 375 -7.86 -37.93 -35.59
C GLN A 375 -8.97 -37.77 -36.65
N GLY A 376 -10.24 -37.65 -36.20
CA GLY A 376 -11.39 -37.47 -37.09
C GLY A 376 -11.31 -36.18 -37.91
N GLY A 377 -11.17 -35.04 -37.23
CA GLY A 377 -11.05 -33.73 -37.88
C GLY A 377 -9.82 -33.63 -38.79
N LEU A 378 -8.66 -34.11 -38.33
CA LEU A 378 -7.42 -34.12 -39.12
C LEU A 378 -7.56 -34.93 -40.42
N SER A 379 -8.22 -36.10 -40.37
CA SER A 379 -8.45 -36.91 -41.57
C SER A 379 -9.35 -36.21 -42.59
N ILE A 380 -10.42 -35.55 -42.15
CA ILE A 380 -11.36 -34.83 -43.03
C ILE A 380 -10.67 -33.66 -43.73
N VAL A 381 -9.95 -32.81 -42.97
CA VAL A 381 -9.25 -31.65 -43.52
C VAL A 381 -8.16 -32.08 -44.51
N LEU A 382 -7.33 -33.08 -44.17
CA LEU A 382 -6.28 -33.55 -45.07
C LEU A 382 -6.83 -34.23 -46.34
N LYS A 383 -7.97 -34.94 -46.26
CA LYS A 383 -8.63 -35.51 -47.45
C LYS A 383 -9.10 -34.41 -48.43
N TRP A 384 -9.55 -33.26 -47.93
CA TRP A 384 -9.94 -32.14 -48.77
C TRP A 384 -8.73 -31.36 -49.33
N LEU A 385 -7.69 -31.17 -48.50
CA LEU A 385 -6.55 -30.30 -48.82
C LEU A 385 -5.52 -30.96 -49.75
N CYS A 386 -5.17 -32.23 -49.52
CA CYS A 386 -4.09 -32.90 -50.26
C CYS A 386 -4.31 -33.00 -51.79
N PRO A 387 -5.50 -33.34 -52.31
CA PRO A 387 -5.76 -33.34 -53.75
C PRO A 387 -5.58 -31.95 -54.38
N LYS A 388 -6.02 -30.89 -53.70
CA LYS A 388 -5.88 -29.50 -54.15
C LYS A 388 -4.40 -29.09 -54.22
N ILE A 389 -3.63 -29.34 -53.16
CA ILE A 389 -2.19 -29.02 -53.09
C ILE A 389 -1.41 -29.74 -54.20
N VAL A 390 -1.65 -31.03 -54.42
CA VAL A 390 -0.95 -31.82 -55.44
C VAL A 390 -1.35 -31.38 -56.86
N ARG A 391 -2.62 -31.00 -57.09
CA ARG A 391 -3.07 -30.43 -58.39
C ARG A 391 -2.49 -29.03 -58.65
N ILE A 392 -2.16 -28.26 -57.62
CA ILE A 392 -1.48 -26.95 -57.74
C ILE A 392 0.02 -27.12 -57.99
N THR A 393 0.73 -27.91 -57.18
CA THR A 393 2.18 -28.13 -57.35
C THR A 393 2.53 -28.84 -58.65
N SER A 394 1.70 -29.78 -59.13
CA SER A 394 1.89 -30.38 -60.46
C SER A 394 1.73 -29.36 -61.60
N LYS A 395 0.73 -28.47 -61.55
CA LYS A 395 0.61 -27.35 -62.49
C LYS A 395 1.84 -26.43 -62.44
N VAL A 396 2.25 -25.97 -61.25
CA VAL A 396 3.39 -25.06 -61.08
C VAL A 396 4.70 -25.68 -61.55
N ASN A 397 4.95 -26.97 -61.27
CA ASN A 397 6.13 -27.66 -61.79
C ASN A 397 6.06 -27.87 -63.31
N GLY A 398 4.87 -28.06 -63.89
CA GLY A 398 4.66 -28.05 -65.34
C GLY A 398 5.06 -26.71 -65.97
N TYR A 399 4.61 -25.58 -65.41
CA TYR A 399 5.01 -24.25 -65.87
C TYR A 399 6.52 -23.99 -65.69
N ARG A 400 7.10 -24.34 -64.54
CA ARG A 400 8.55 -24.20 -64.29
C ARG A 400 9.38 -25.03 -65.28
N LYS A 401 9.00 -26.29 -65.52
CA LYS A 401 9.72 -27.16 -66.45
C LYS A 401 9.58 -26.71 -67.92
N LYS A 402 8.44 -26.14 -68.32
CA LYS A 402 8.33 -25.45 -69.62
C LYS A 402 9.29 -24.25 -69.70
N ARG A 403 9.38 -23.43 -68.65
CA ARG A 403 10.24 -22.22 -68.63
C ARG A 403 11.75 -22.52 -68.61
N MET A 404 12.17 -23.71 -68.17
CA MET A 404 13.58 -24.16 -68.23
C MET A 404 14.00 -24.71 -69.60
N ASN A 405 13.05 -25.11 -70.44
CA ASN A 405 13.32 -25.75 -71.73
C ASN A 405 13.38 -24.77 -72.92
N THR A 406 13.43 -23.46 -72.65
CA THR A 406 13.47 -22.41 -73.69
C THR A 406 14.77 -21.62 -73.61
N ILE A 407 15.81 -22.16 -74.25
CA ILE A 407 17.05 -21.44 -74.60
C ILE A 407 17.10 -21.39 -76.12
N HIS A 408 17.22 -20.20 -76.70
CA HIS A 408 17.25 -20.02 -78.15
C HIS A 408 18.66 -20.25 -78.71
N PRO A 409 18.83 -21.07 -79.77
CA PRO A 409 19.91 -20.90 -80.73
C PRO A 409 19.58 -19.74 -81.70
N VAL A 410 20.61 -19.02 -82.14
CA VAL A 410 20.52 -18.02 -83.23
C VAL A 410 21.34 -18.54 -84.39
N ASN A 411 20.74 -18.59 -85.59
CA ASN A 411 21.39 -19.15 -86.78
C ASN A 411 22.03 -18.08 -87.69
N SER A 412 23.00 -18.58 -88.45
CA SER A 412 23.90 -17.97 -89.42
C SER A 412 23.30 -17.06 -90.52
N LEU A 413 24.03 -15.94 -90.75
CA LEU A 413 24.60 -15.45 -92.03
C LEU A 413 23.80 -15.52 -93.35
N GLU A 414 23.80 -14.39 -94.07
CA GLU A 414 23.86 -14.35 -95.55
C GLU A 414 24.59 -13.07 -96.06
N ILE A 415 24.87 -12.97 -97.36
CA ILE A 415 26.00 -12.23 -98.01
C ILE A 415 25.58 -11.87 -99.45
N THR A 416 25.85 -10.74 -100.13
CA THR A 416 26.53 -9.40 -100.00
C THR A 416 25.95 -8.47 -101.13
N PRO A 417 26.46 -7.27 -101.58
CA PRO A 417 27.71 -6.52 -101.33
C PRO A 417 27.53 -4.97 -101.16
N ASN A 418 28.52 -4.18 -101.62
CA ASN A 418 28.71 -2.73 -101.43
C ASN A 418 28.09 -1.82 -102.53
N VAL A 419 27.79 -0.56 -102.19
CA VAL A 419 28.29 0.70 -102.84
C VAL A 419 28.36 1.81 -101.76
N THR A 420 29.17 2.86 -102.00
CA THR A 420 29.42 4.08 -101.17
C THR A 420 28.23 5.06 -101.12
N LEU A 421 28.19 6.21 -100.40
CA LEU A 421 29.21 7.15 -99.91
C LEU A 421 28.64 8.09 -98.79
N SER A 422 29.49 8.62 -97.88
CA SER A 422 29.32 9.90 -97.10
C SER A 422 28.10 10.07 -96.13
N THR A 423 28.13 10.80 -95.00
CA THR A 423 29.15 11.57 -94.22
C THR A 423 28.59 11.93 -92.83
N THR A 424 29.44 12.05 -91.78
CA THR A 424 29.24 12.86 -90.53
C THR A 424 28.03 12.50 -89.62
N ILE A 425 27.90 12.81 -88.31
CA ILE A 425 28.70 13.40 -87.20
C ILE A 425 28.00 12.96 -85.87
N ASP A 426 28.59 12.77 -84.69
CA ASP A 426 29.98 12.56 -84.26
C ASP A 426 30.01 11.80 -82.89
N ASN A 427 31.16 11.75 -82.20
CA ASN A 427 31.46 11.04 -80.94
C ASN A 427 32.58 11.83 -80.17
N PRO A 428 33.25 11.39 -79.06
CA PRO A 428 33.06 10.24 -78.15
C PRO A 428 33.27 10.57 -76.63
N ALA A 429 33.69 9.55 -75.85
CA ALA A 429 34.29 9.53 -74.50
C ALA A 429 33.33 9.51 -73.28
N CYS A 430 33.44 8.62 -72.28
CA CYS A 430 34.57 8.02 -71.52
C CYS A 430 35.22 9.04 -70.54
N ASN A 431 35.47 8.75 -69.26
CA ASN A 431 36.07 7.53 -68.68
C ASN A 431 35.78 7.31 -67.17
N LEU A 432 36.41 6.28 -66.57
CA LEU A 432 36.53 6.08 -65.11
C LEU A 432 37.56 7.03 -64.47
N GLU A 433 37.48 7.27 -63.14
CA GLU A 433 38.63 7.55 -62.26
C GLU A 433 38.36 7.02 -60.83
N SER A 434 39.32 7.08 -59.89
CA SER A 434 39.29 6.27 -58.65
C SER A 434 40.09 6.81 -57.45
N ARG A 435 39.73 6.35 -56.23
CA ARG A 435 40.50 6.39 -54.94
C ARG A 435 40.74 7.81 -54.34
N PRO A 436 41.30 7.95 -53.10
CA PRO A 436 41.69 6.96 -52.08
C PRO A 436 41.11 7.16 -50.64
N THR A 437 41.38 6.19 -49.76
CA THR A 437 41.27 6.16 -48.27
C THR A 437 42.57 6.68 -47.61
N PRO A 438 42.69 7.11 -46.31
CA PRO A 438 42.53 6.20 -45.13
C PRO A 438 42.28 6.78 -43.68
N ILE A 439 41.89 5.88 -42.74
CA ILE A 439 42.28 5.79 -41.28
C ILE A 439 41.89 6.99 -40.32
N THR A 440 41.33 6.87 -39.09
CA THR A 440 41.58 5.96 -37.92
C THR A 440 40.36 5.81 -36.94
N SER A 441 40.36 4.73 -36.13
CA SER A 441 39.83 4.57 -34.73
C SER A 441 38.37 4.88 -34.30
N ARG A 442 37.68 3.79 -33.86
CA ARG A 442 36.79 3.57 -32.67
C ARG A 442 36.31 4.80 -31.86
N THR A 443 35.06 4.87 -31.37
CA THR A 443 34.45 3.90 -30.40
C THR A 443 32.90 3.93 -30.39
N ILE A 444 32.30 2.89 -29.79
CA ILE A 444 30.87 2.53 -29.70
C ILE A 444 29.97 3.61 -29.06
N VAL A 445 28.76 3.80 -29.59
CA VAL A 445 27.59 4.36 -28.87
C VAL A 445 26.38 3.45 -29.10
N THR A 446 25.57 3.23 -28.06
CA THR A 446 24.36 2.39 -28.09
C THR A 446 23.09 3.20 -28.30
N THR A 447 22.16 2.73 -29.13
CA THR A 447 20.86 3.37 -29.38
C THR A 447 19.70 2.41 -29.03
N SER A 448 18.92 2.75 -27.99
CA SER A 448 17.70 2.03 -27.63
C SER A 448 16.48 2.66 -28.31
N ILE A 449 15.68 1.84 -29.00
CA ILE A 449 14.45 2.29 -29.65
C ILE A 449 13.30 2.27 -28.63
N ARG A 450 12.62 3.41 -28.46
CA ARG A 450 11.53 3.58 -27.49
C ARG A 450 10.23 3.96 -28.20
N CYS A 451 9.43 2.96 -28.58
CA CYS A 451 8.13 3.20 -29.22
C CYS A 451 7.08 3.72 -28.23
N SER A 452 6.39 4.81 -28.58
CA SER A 452 5.30 5.39 -27.80
C SER A 452 3.96 5.16 -28.51
N TRP A 453 2.98 4.60 -27.79
CA TRP A 453 1.63 4.36 -28.30
C TRP A 453 0.65 5.44 -27.83
N LYS A 454 -0.14 5.98 -28.76
CA LYS A 454 -0.93 7.21 -28.58
C LYS A 454 -2.43 6.90 -28.65
N PHE A 455 -3.08 6.72 -27.50
CA PHE A 455 -4.53 6.44 -27.42
C PHE A 455 -5.36 7.71 -27.26
N ARG A 456 -6.48 7.81 -27.99
CA ARG A 456 -7.47 8.90 -27.86
C ARG A 456 -8.45 8.61 -26.71
N ARG A 457 -8.85 9.65 -25.97
CA ARG A 457 -10.02 9.65 -25.09
C ARG A 457 -11.23 10.29 -25.79
N PRO A 458 -12.46 9.86 -25.49
CA PRO A 458 -13.63 10.73 -25.42
C PRO A 458 -13.90 11.18 -23.97
N VAL A 459 -14.70 12.23 -23.79
CA VAL A 459 -15.11 12.79 -22.48
C VAL A 459 -16.58 12.46 -22.21
N ARG A 460 -16.95 12.24 -20.93
CA ARG A 460 -18.32 12.49 -20.44
C ARG A 460 -18.31 12.95 -18.98
N GLN A 461 -19.41 13.58 -18.57
CA GLN A 461 -19.45 14.49 -17.43
C GLN A 461 -19.94 13.86 -16.12
N MET A 462 -19.61 14.57 -15.05
CA MET A 462 -20.07 14.40 -13.66
C MET A 462 -21.56 14.73 -13.51
N ILE A 463 -22.28 13.97 -12.69
CA ILE A 463 -23.51 14.43 -12.02
C ILE A 463 -23.43 14.03 -10.55
N LEU A 464 -23.43 15.03 -9.67
CA LEU A 464 -23.81 14.90 -8.27
C LEU A 464 -25.32 15.11 -8.16
N ARG A 465 -25.97 14.41 -7.23
CA ARG A 465 -27.23 14.86 -6.63
C ARG A 465 -27.19 14.65 -5.12
N ILE A 466 -27.51 15.76 -4.46
CA ILE A 466 -28.06 15.96 -3.10
C ILE A 466 -28.43 14.67 -2.38
#